data_AF-A0A529IH05-F1
#
_entry.id   AF-A0A529IH05-F1
#
_cell.length_a   1.000
_cell.length_b   1.000
_cell.length_c   1.000
_cell.angle_alpha   90.00
_cell.angle_beta   90.00
_cell.angle_gamma   90.00
#
_symmetry.space_group_name_H-M   'P 1'
#
loop_
_entity.id
_entity.type
_entity.pdbx_description
1 polymer ?
#
loop_
_entity_poly.entity_id
_entity_poly.type
_entity_poly.pdbx_seq_one_letter_code
_entity_poly.pdbx_strand_id
1 'polypeptide(L)'
;IKQVSAYVASLSGPVQDKGLIEPGAKVFAENCVACHDANAKGNREFGAPDLTDAIWLYGSGETAIAAQVRVPKHGVMPAWIGRLGETKVKELAVYVHSLGGGE
;
A
#
# COMPACT_ATOMS: atom_id res chain seq x y z
N ILE A 1 14.60 -5.82 7.45
CA ILE A 1 13.47 -6.37 6.68
C ILE A 1 12.51 -7.19 7.53
N LYS A 2 12.89 -8.33 8.13
CA LYS A 2 11.97 -9.11 8.98
C LYS A 2 11.27 -8.25 10.06
N GLN A 3 12.03 -7.39 10.73
CA GLN A 3 11.52 -6.43 11.72
C GLN A 3 10.42 -5.51 11.16
N VAL A 4 10.73 -4.73 10.10
CA VAL A 4 9.72 -3.81 9.52
C VAL A 4 8.52 -4.56 8.93
N SER A 5 8.72 -5.75 8.37
CA SER A 5 7.63 -6.57 7.86
C SER A 5 6.73 -7.10 8.97
N ALA A 6 7.28 -7.46 10.13
CA ALA A 6 6.52 -7.81 11.32
C ALA A 6 5.75 -6.61 11.86
N TYR A 7 6.38 -5.44 11.98
CA TYR A 7 5.68 -4.22 12.40
C TYR A 7 4.51 -3.89 11.47
N VAL A 8 4.73 -3.83 10.16
CA VAL A 8 3.66 -3.52 9.20
C VAL A 8 2.56 -4.59 9.22
N ALA A 9 2.91 -5.88 9.29
CA ALA A 9 1.92 -6.95 9.40
C ALA A 9 1.07 -6.83 10.68
N SER A 10 1.66 -6.36 11.78
CA SER A 10 0.95 -6.18 13.06
C SER A 10 -0.11 -5.08 13.03
N LEU A 11 -0.08 -4.17 12.05
CA LEU A 11 -1.04 -3.08 11.91
C LEU A 11 -2.42 -3.56 11.45
N SER A 12 -2.46 -4.64 10.68
CA SER A 12 -3.69 -5.16 10.05
C SER A 12 -3.92 -6.65 10.28
N GLY A 13 -3.03 -7.35 11.00
CA GLY A 13 -3.17 -8.78 11.24
C GLY A 13 -2.22 -9.37 12.29
N PRO A 14 -2.26 -10.69 12.48
CA PRO A 14 -1.40 -11.39 13.44
C PRO A 14 0.04 -11.50 12.92
N VAL A 15 0.99 -11.57 13.86
CA VAL A 15 2.42 -11.80 13.60
C VAL A 15 2.93 -13.04 14.32
N GLN A 16 4.01 -13.63 13.80
CA GLN A 16 4.65 -14.81 14.36
C GLN A 16 5.48 -14.48 15.61
N ASP A 17 6.29 -13.41 15.54
CA ASP A 17 7.18 -12.99 16.62
C ASP A 17 6.94 -11.52 17.01
N LYS A 18 6.29 -11.32 18.15
CA LYS A 18 6.00 -9.99 18.69
C LYS A 18 7.27 -9.22 19.10
N GLY A 19 8.38 -9.91 19.37
CA GLY A 19 9.66 -9.27 19.69
C GLY A 19 10.25 -8.47 18.53
N LEU A 20 9.76 -8.69 17.31
CA LEU A 20 10.21 -7.97 16.11
C LEU A 20 9.45 -6.65 15.87
N ILE A 21 8.32 -6.42 16.55
CA ILE A 21 7.45 -5.27 16.31
C ILE A 21 8.15 -3.95 16.71
N GLU A 22 8.69 -3.88 17.92
CA GLU A 22 9.30 -2.64 18.44
C GLU A 22 10.56 -2.24 17.66
N PRO A 23 11.51 -3.15 17.36
CA PRO A 23 12.59 -2.87 16.42
C PRO A 23 12.08 -2.50 15.01
N GLY A 24 10.99 -3.11 14.57
CA GLY A 24 10.37 -2.83 13.27
C GLY A 24 9.76 -1.43 13.18
N ALA A 25 9.15 -0.95 14.26
CA ALA A 25 8.60 0.39 14.36
C ALA A 25 9.70 1.45 14.20
N LYS A 26 10.88 1.21 14.76
CA LYS A 26 12.04 2.09 14.59
C LYS A 26 12.48 2.15 13.12
N VAL A 27 12.64 1.00 12.47
CA VAL A 27 12.99 0.95 11.03
C VAL A 27 11.95 1.66 10.18
N PHE A 28 10.66 1.50 10.51
CA PHE A 28 9.56 2.17 9.84
C PHE A 28 9.66 3.70 9.98
N ALA A 29 9.87 4.20 11.20
CA ALA A 29 10.04 5.62 11.50
C ALA A 29 11.24 6.25 10.78
N GLU A 30 12.32 5.48 10.56
CA GLU A 30 13.53 5.99 9.90
C GLU A 30 13.41 6.02 8.37
N ASN A 31 12.61 5.12 7.75
CA ASN A 31 12.67 4.89 6.30
C ASN A 31 11.32 4.92 5.57
N CYS A 32 10.24 4.53 6.25
CA CYS A 32 8.95 4.25 5.59
C CYS A 32 7.95 5.41 5.75
N VAL A 33 8.03 6.15 6.85
CA VAL A 33 7.14 7.29 7.14
C VAL A 33 7.21 8.40 6.11
N ALA A 34 8.33 8.51 5.38
CA ALA A 34 8.50 9.51 4.32
C ALA A 34 7.45 9.37 3.20
N CYS A 35 6.94 8.16 2.96
CA CYS A 35 5.91 7.90 1.96
C CYS A 35 4.60 7.40 2.58
N HIS A 36 4.66 6.67 3.69
CA HIS A 36 3.50 6.03 4.31
C HIS A 36 2.92 6.79 5.51
N ASP A 37 3.47 7.95 5.84
CA ASP A 37 3.18 8.75 7.03
C ASP A 37 3.47 8.03 8.36
N ALA A 38 3.51 8.79 9.45
CA ALA A 38 3.81 8.27 10.80
C ALA A 38 2.75 7.30 11.32
N ASN A 39 1.50 7.45 10.86
CA ASN A 39 0.37 6.58 11.21
C ASN A 39 0.18 5.41 10.22
N ALA A 40 1.09 5.24 9.26
CA ALA A 40 1.03 4.21 8.23
C ALA A 40 -0.21 4.26 7.33
N LYS A 41 -0.89 5.42 7.25
CA LYS A 41 -2.08 5.63 6.41
C LYS A 41 -1.79 5.84 4.94
N GLY A 42 -0.52 5.95 4.56
CA GLY A 42 -0.17 6.20 3.17
C GLY A 42 -0.32 7.67 2.78
N ASN A 43 0.28 8.03 1.66
CA ASN A 43 0.19 9.36 1.08
C ASN A 43 -0.24 9.26 -0.39
N ARG A 44 -1.38 9.89 -0.71
CA ARG A 44 -1.98 9.90 -2.06
C ARG A 44 -1.10 10.52 -3.12
N GLU A 45 -0.30 11.52 -2.77
CA GLU A 45 0.58 12.20 -3.72
C GLU A 45 1.60 11.23 -4.32
N PHE A 46 2.11 10.31 -3.51
CA PHE A 46 3.04 9.26 -3.94
C PHE A 46 2.34 7.97 -4.41
N GLY A 47 1.01 7.89 -4.31
CA GLY A 47 0.26 6.64 -4.49
C GLY A 47 0.62 5.58 -3.44
N ALA A 48 1.13 5.99 -2.27
CA ALA A 48 1.50 5.09 -1.20
C ALA A 48 0.23 4.60 -0.47
N PRO A 49 -0.02 3.28 -0.40
CA PRO A 49 -1.24 2.73 0.20
C PRO A 49 -1.26 2.85 1.73
N ASP A 50 -2.48 2.80 2.29
CA ASP A 50 -2.74 2.59 3.71
C ASP A 50 -2.32 1.17 4.11
N LEU A 51 -1.36 1.06 5.02
CA LEU A 51 -0.82 -0.22 5.50
C LEU A 51 -1.58 -0.76 6.72
N THR A 52 -2.50 0.03 7.28
CA THR A 52 -3.38 -0.36 8.38
C THR A 52 -4.68 -1.02 7.90
N ASP A 53 -4.94 -0.99 6.59
CA ASP A 53 -6.11 -1.61 5.99
C ASP A 53 -6.01 -3.15 6.01
N ALA A 54 -7.18 -3.80 6.09
CA ALA A 54 -7.31 -5.24 5.96
C ALA A 54 -7.17 -5.70 4.48
N ILE A 55 -7.34 -4.79 3.52
CA ILE A 55 -7.32 -5.11 2.09
C ILE A 55 -5.93 -4.86 1.50
N TRP A 56 -5.32 -5.90 0.94
CA TRP A 56 -3.97 -5.86 0.36
C TRP A 56 -3.95 -6.24 -1.11
N LEU A 57 -3.33 -5.41 -1.96
CA LEU A 57 -3.18 -5.70 -3.40
C LEU A 57 -2.10 -6.74 -3.70
N TYR A 58 -1.00 -6.74 -2.94
CA TYR A 58 0.17 -7.62 -3.19
C TYR A 58 0.30 -8.76 -2.18
N GLY A 59 -0.78 -9.05 -1.45
CA GLY A 59 -0.82 -10.04 -0.37
C GLY A 59 -0.49 -9.45 0.99
N SER A 60 -1.09 -10.03 2.03
CA SER A 60 -0.91 -9.65 3.43
C SER A 60 0.07 -10.59 4.16
N GLY A 61 0.47 -10.19 5.37
CA GLY A 61 1.33 -10.99 6.24
C GLY A 61 2.83 -10.81 5.99
N GLU A 62 3.62 -11.20 6.98
CA GLU A 62 5.06 -10.89 7.07
C GLU A 62 5.85 -11.32 5.83
N THR A 63 5.56 -12.51 5.28
CA THR A 63 6.26 -13.03 4.11
C THR A 63 5.99 -12.20 2.85
N ALA A 64 4.73 -11.84 2.61
CA ALA A 64 4.34 -11.05 1.44
C ALA A 64 4.90 -9.62 1.54
N ILE A 65 4.77 -9.01 2.72
CA ILE A 65 5.32 -7.67 2.98
C ILE A 65 6.85 -7.69 2.84
N ALA A 66 7.53 -8.69 3.39
CA ALA A 66 8.98 -8.80 3.27
C ALA A 66 9.44 -9.05 1.83
N ALA A 67 8.63 -9.72 1.00
CA ALA A 67 8.91 -9.85 -0.43
C ALA A 67 8.78 -8.49 -1.13
N GLN A 68 7.70 -7.75 -0.87
CA GLN A 68 7.46 -6.44 -1.48
C GLN A 68 8.52 -5.39 -1.06
N VAL A 69 9.01 -5.45 0.17
CA VAL A 69 10.10 -4.57 0.65
C VAL A 69 11.45 -4.93 0.00
N ARG A 70 11.71 -6.21 -0.28
CA ARG A 70 12.98 -6.66 -0.88
C ARG A 70 13.03 -6.43 -2.39
N VAL A 71 11.97 -6.83 -3.06
CA VAL A 71 11.85 -6.85 -4.52
C VAL A 71 10.44 -6.35 -4.85
N PRO A 72 10.25 -5.02 -4.89
CA PRO A 72 8.94 -4.44 -5.06
C PRO A 72 8.36 -4.78 -6.43
N LYS A 73 7.09 -5.17 -6.45
CA LYS A 73 6.27 -5.18 -7.66
C LYS A 73 5.66 -3.80 -7.86
N HIS A 74 6.08 -3.11 -8.90
CA HIS A 74 5.53 -1.81 -9.26
C HIS A 74 4.30 -1.99 -10.16
N GLY A 75 3.13 -1.66 -9.62
CA GLY A 75 1.90 -1.57 -10.40
C GLY A 75 1.95 -0.38 -11.35
N VAL A 76 1.48 -0.57 -12.58
CA VAL A 76 1.32 0.50 -13.55
C VAL A 76 -0.14 0.53 -13.97
N MET A 77 -0.79 1.68 -13.82
CA MET A 77 -2.08 1.97 -14.44
C MET A 77 -1.82 2.65 -15.80
N PRO A 78 -2.01 1.97 -16.94
CA PRO A 78 -1.72 2.56 -18.24
C PRO A 78 -2.63 3.74 -18.57
N ALA A 79 -2.12 4.70 -19.33
CA ALA A 79 -2.95 5.78 -19.85
C ALA A 79 -3.97 5.25 -20.88
N TRP A 80 -5.26 5.57 -20.67
CA TRP A 80 -6.35 5.11 -21.53
C TRP A 80 -6.76 6.10 -22.62
N ILE A 81 -6.30 7.35 -22.54
CA ILE A 81 -6.73 8.44 -23.45
C ILE A 81 -6.49 8.12 -24.93
N GLY A 82 -5.31 7.56 -25.27
CA GLY A 82 -4.99 7.19 -26.66
C GLY A 82 -5.72 5.94 -27.17
N ARG A 83 -6.36 5.16 -26.28
CA ARG A 83 -7.07 3.91 -26.63
C ARG A 83 -8.57 4.11 -26.70
N LEU A 84 -9.13 4.90 -25.79
CA LEU A 84 -10.57 5.06 -25.61
C LEU A 84 -11.07 6.46 -26.00
N GLY A 85 -10.19 7.46 -26.09
CA GLY A 85 -10.56 8.85 -26.27
C GLY A 85 -11.15 9.48 -24.99
N GLU A 86 -11.24 10.80 -24.98
CA GLU A 86 -11.65 11.56 -23.78
C GLU A 86 -13.05 11.21 -23.27
N THR A 87 -14.04 11.09 -24.16
CA THR A 87 -15.44 10.88 -23.78
C THR A 87 -15.60 9.58 -22.99
N LYS A 88 -15.06 8.46 -23.49
CA LYS A 88 -15.14 7.16 -22.82
C LYS A 88 -14.35 7.14 -21.51
N VAL A 89 -13.21 7.84 -21.44
CA VAL A 89 -12.46 7.96 -20.18
C VAL A 89 -13.29 8.71 -19.13
N LYS A 90 -14.01 9.78 -19.50
CA LYS A 90 -14.90 10.51 -18.59
C LYS A 90 -16.07 9.64 -18.13
N GLU A 91 -16.71 8.90 -19.04
CA GLU A 91 -17.78 7.95 -18.71
C GLU A 91 -17.30 6.87 -17.72
N LEU A 92 -16.12 6.28 -17.97
CA LEU A 92 -15.50 5.30 -17.09
C LEU A 92 -15.12 5.90 -15.73
N ALA A 93 -14.64 7.14 -15.68
CA ALA A 93 -14.34 7.82 -14.42
C ALA A 93 -15.61 7.99 -13.57
N VAL A 94 -16.73 8.40 -14.17
CA VAL A 94 -18.04 8.48 -13.49
C VAL A 94 -18.49 7.11 -13.01
N TYR A 95 -18.34 6.08 -13.84
CA TYR A 95 -18.70 4.71 -13.48
C TYR A 95 -17.87 4.19 -12.28
N VAL A 96 -16.55 4.32 -12.31
CA VAL A 96 -15.67 3.91 -11.20
C VAL A 96 -15.99 4.69 -9.92
N HIS A 97 -16.27 5.99 -10.03
CA HIS A 97 -16.70 6.80 -8.89
C HIS A 97 -18.01 6.28 -8.28
N SER A 98 -18.98 5.88 -9.11
CA SER A 98 -20.26 5.30 -8.64
C SER A 98 -20.10 3.96 -7.90
N LEU A 99 -18.99 3.24 -8.11
CA LEU A 99 -18.64 2.01 -7.39
C LEU A 99 -17.94 2.28 -6.05
N GLY A 100 -17.81 3.55 -5.64
CA GLY A 100 -17.04 3.96 -4.46
C GLY A 100 -15.55 4.20 -4.74
N GLY A 101 -15.14 4.24 -6.02
CA GLY A 101 -13.76 4.39 -6.45
C GLY A 101 -13.23 5.81 -6.56
N GLY A 102 -13.92 6.81 -6.00
CA GLY A 102 -13.40 8.17 -5.92
C GLY A 102 -13.89 8.83 -4.65
N GLU A 103 -12.97 9.22 -3.79
CA GLU A 103 -13.20 10.33 -2.87
C GLU A 103 -13.10 11.66 -3.60
#